data_AF-A0A7V2K0Z7-F1
#
_entry.id   AF-A0A7V2K0Z7-F1
#
_cell.length_a   1.000
_cell.length_b   1.000
_cell.length_c   1.000
_cell.angle_alpha   90.00
_cell.angle_beta   90.00
_cell.angle_gamma   90.00
#
_symmetry.space_group_name_H-M   'P 1'
#
loop_
_entity.id
_entity.type
_entity.pdbx_description
1 polymer ?
#
loop_
_entity_poly.entity_id
_entity_poly.type
_entity_poly.pdbx_seq_one_letter_code
_entity_poly.pdbx_strand_id
1 'polypeptide(L)'
;MDLKNIRYKGDLEDTKELFNVYKVQQIIKSHEEILKEHISFREKLLADSVRLTPIIAPRIYKIIDEVKKAFKIKSKIEFFSLRDNTYNAFAFKQRNLISVVFTSALLENFDDLELKFVLGHELGHIIYDHNKLLLLYNPDKKRTTFLPILAEKKFLTWQKKAEISCDRVGLVACGKYDISVQSLLKISYGLTEKNLNFNLPELMKQLDDLAESEYMSELSTSTHPILPVRLKALELFSKSQLYKKSGKLTPEELYQKTDALVALTKFYPRKKTKEMMMKLVAAGGISMIAADREINLEEIKGLVKILADVFTDDPEKEIVYDKEKAKKQLDMSAKYLKDHGSDYDRYYTLHFLTLISLSDGKFTKREKEVLLSIAESIGLSQDDAMDVMWKTLQQNGITIDVRLNEIAQNVQEHYADYLKE
;
A
#
# COMPACT_ATOMS: atom_id res chain seq x y z
N MET A 1 -25.65 -16.62 4.93
CA MET A 1 -24.17 -16.67 4.91
C MET A 1 -23.65 -15.85 6.09
N ASP A 2 -22.60 -16.30 6.77
CA ASP A 2 -21.94 -15.49 7.80
C ASP A 2 -20.90 -14.58 7.13
N LEU A 3 -21.18 -13.27 7.13
CA LEU A 3 -20.31 -12.28 6.49
C LEU A 3 -18.93 -12.17 7.19
N LYS A 4 -18.84 -12.50 8.47
CA LYS A 4 -17.54 -12.48 9.17
C LYS A 4 -16.59 -13.55 8.62
N ASN A 5 -17.11 -14.70 8.20
CA ASN A 5 -16.31 -15.83 7.73
C ASN A 5 -15.85 -15.69 6.29
N ILE A 6 -16.49 -14.84 5.49
CA ILE A 6 -16.09 -14.62 4.08
C ILE A 6 -15.05 -13.49 3.95
N ARG A 7 -14.88 -12.65 4.98
CA ARG A 7 -13.83 -11.63 5.03
C ARG A 7 -12.48 -12.27 4.73
N TYR A 8 -11.69 -11.64 3.87
CA TYR A 8 -10.36 -12.12 3.58
C TYR A 8 -9.47 -11.99 4.82
N LYS A 9 -8.80 -13.08 5.18
CA LYS A 9 -8.01 -13.18 6.41
C LYS A 9 -6.89 -12.12 6.46
N GLY A 10 -6.20 -11.91 5.34
CA GLY A 10 -5.11 -10.93 5.25
C GLY A 10 -5.57 -9.49 5.49
N ASP A 11 -6.82 -9.14 5.15
CA ASP A 11 -7.40 -7.84 5.48
C ASP A 11 -7.62 -7.70 7.00
N LEU A 12 -8.18 -8.72 7.66
CA LEU A 12 -8.36 -8.71 9.11
C LEU A 12 -7.02 -8.67 9.87
N GLU A 13 -6.02 -9.40 9.40
CA GLU A 13 -4.67 -9.42 9.97
C GLU A 13 -4.01 -8.05 9.86
N ASP A 14 -4.00 -7.45 8.67
CA ASP A 14 -3.43 -6.11 8.47
C ASP A 14 -4.18 -5.03 9.26
N THR A 15 -5.52 -5.14 9.37
CA THR A 15 -6.31 -4.25 10.24
C THR A 15 -5.78 -4.32 11.68
N LYS A 16 -5.62 -5.53 12.23
CA LYS A 16 -5.10 -5.70 13.60
C LYS A 16 -3.71 -5.12 13.73
N GLU A 17 -2.84 -5.31 12.75
CA GLU A 17 -1.48 -4.80 12.77
C GLU A 17 -1.42 -3.26 12.75
N LEU A 18 -2.22 -2.61 11.90
CA LEU A 18 -2.34 -1.15 11.87
C LEU A 18 -2.73 -0.59 13.25
N PHE A 19 -3.69 -1.20 13.93
CA PHE A 19 -4.11 -0.76 15.27
C PHE A 19 -3.11 -1.14 16.37
N ASN A 20 -2.57 -2.36 16.36
CA ASN A 20 -1.78 -2.89 17.47
C ASN A 20 -0.30 -2.54 17.40
N VAL A 21 0.29 -2.52 16.19
CA VAL A 21 1.71 -2.24 15.96
C VAL A 21 1.90 -0.78 15.62
N TYR A 22 1.21 -0.27 14.58
CA TYR A 22 1.38 1.10 14.09
C TYR A 22 0.57 2.15 14.87
N LYS A 23 -0.24 1.72 15.84
CA LYS A 23 -1.01 2.58 16.77
C LYS A 23 -1.84 3.67 16.07
N VAL A 24 -2.36 3.39 14.88
CA VAL A 24 -3.09 4.37 14.04
C VAL A 24 -4.32 4.99 14.72
N GLN A 25 -4.83 4.37 15.79
CA GLN A 25 -5.93 4.90 16.59
C GLN A 25 -5.68 6.31 17.14
N GLN A 26 -4.44 6.64 17.50
CA GLN A 26 -4.10 7.97 17.99
C GLN A 26 -4.26 9.01 16.88
N ILE A 27 -3.74 8.70 15.69
CA ILE A 27 -3.86 9.54 14.49
C ILE A 27 -5.32 9.74 14.12
N ILE A 28 -6.13 8.68 14.12
CA ILE A 28 -7.57 8.75 13.82
C ILE A 28 -8.28 9.70 14.80
N LYS A 29 -8.01 9.60 16.11
CA LYS A 29 -8.66 10.47 17.12
C LYS A 29 -8.38 11.95 16.86
N SER A 30 -7.13 12.30 16.58
CA SER A 30 -6.76 13.68 16.26
C SER A 30 -7.49 14.21 15.02
N HIS A 31 -7.69 13.38 14.00
CA HIS A 31 -8.44 13.75 12.80
C HIS A 31 -9.95 13.89 13.06
N GLU A 32 -10.52 13.00 13.86
CA GLU A 32 -11.93 13.10 14.27
C GLU A 32 -12.21 14.39 15.04
N GLU A 33 -11.25 14.91 15.82
CA GLU A 33 -11.36 16.19 16.50
C GLU A 33 -11.40 17.37 15.52
N ILE A 34 -10.50 17.39 14.53
CA ILE A 34 -10.48 18.42 13.47
C ILE A 34 -11.78 18.38 12.65
N LEU A 35 -12.26 17.19 12.28
CA LEU A 35 -13.46 17.05 11.45
C LEU A 35 -14.76 17.45 12.16
N LYS A 36 -14.80 17.46 13.50
CA LYS A 36 -15.98 17.94 14.26
C LYS A 36 -16.22 19.44 14.08
N GLU A 37 -15.22 20.20 13.68
CA GLU A 37 -15.29 21.66 13.50
C GLU A 37 -15.81 22.08 12.11
N HIS A 38 -16.05 21.14 11.20
CA HIS A 38 -16.48 21.39 9.82
C HIS A 38 -17.93 20.98 9.55
N ILE A 39 -18.56 21.64 8.55
CA ILE A 39 -19.87 21.26 7.98
C ILE A 39 -19.87 19.75 7.72
N SER A 40 -20.87 19.05 8.25
CA SER A 40 -20.91 17.59 8.12
C SER A 40 -21.01 17.22 6.63
N PHE A 41 -20.22 16.23 6.21
CA PHE A 41 -20.23 15.74 4.83
C PHE A 41 -21.64 15.39 4.34
N ARG A 42 -22.52 14.97 5.26
CA ARG A 42 -23.94 14.73 5.02
C ARG A 42 -24.71 16.00 4.63
N GLU A 43 -24.43 17.15 5.23
CA GLU A 43 -25.08 18.43 4.86
C GLU A 43 -24.68 18.86 3.45
N LYS A 44 -23.40 18.68 3.06
CA LYS A 44 -22.96 18.89 1.66
C LYS A 44 -23.74 18.00 0.69
N LEU A 45 -23.89 16.72 1.01
CA LEU A 45 -24.71 15.81 0.19
C LEU A 45 -26.17 16.27 0.09
N LEU A 46 -26.77 16.78 1.17
CA LEU A 46 -28.13 17.30 1.11
C LEU A 46 -28.28 18.54 0.21
N ALA A 47 -27.23 19.34 0.07
CA ALA A 47 -27.20 20.50 -0.82
C ALA A 47 -26.95 20.10 -2.29
N ASP A 48 -26.03 19.15 -2.53
CA ASP A 48 -25.46 18.89 -3.85
C ASP A 48 -25.99 17.60 -4.53
N SER A 49 -26.85 16.83 -3.85
CA SER A 49 -27.33 15.54 -4.34
C SER A 49 -28.83 15.32 -4.08
N VAL A 50 -29.42 14.34 -4.76
CA VAL A 50 -30.83 13.96 -4.56
C VAL A 50 -30.91 12.82 -3.56
N ARG A 51 -31.59 13.04 -2.43
CA ARG A 51 -31.88 11.96 -1.48
C ARG A 51 -32.95 11.02 -2.04
N LEU A 52 -32.58 9.76 -2.25
CA LEU A 52 -33.48 8.72 -2.75
C LEU A 52 -34.38 8.22 -1.61
N THR A 53 -35.68 8.36 -1.78
CA THR A 53 -36.71 7.91 -0.83
C THR A 53 -37.60 6.85 -1.49
N PRO A 54 -38.43 6.11 -0.73
CA PRO A 54 -39.40 5.18 -1.31
C PRO A 54 -40.35 5.83 -2.32
N ILE A 55 -40.61 7.13 -2.17
CA ILE A 55 -41.46 7.92 -3.07
C ILE A 55 -40.69 8.32 -4.34
N ILE A 56 -39.46 8.80 -4.19
CA ILE A 56 -38.65 9.31 -5.32
C ILE A 56 -38.10 8.18 -6.19
N ALA A 57 -37.63 7.08 -5.58
CA ALA A 57 -36.97 5.99 -6.28
C ALA A 57 -37.38 4.62 -5.71
N PRO A 58 -38.65 4.20 -5.89
CA PRO A 58 -39.19 2.96 -5.30
C PRO A 58 -38.41 1.71 -5.71
N ARG A 59 -37.98 1.61 -6.98
CA ARG A 59 -37.16 0.47 -7.48
C ARG A 59 -35.84 0.36 -6.71
N ILE A 60 -35.09 1.46 -6.62
CA ILE A 60 -33.79 1.50 -5.94
C ILE A 60 -33.96 1.21 -4.45
N TYR A 61 -34.97 1.81 -3.81
CA TYR A 61 -35.27 1.56 -2.40
C TYR A 61 -35.58 0.09 -2.10
N LYS A 62 -36.27 -0.60 -3.01
CA LYS A 62 -36.52 -2.05 -2.89
C LYS A 62 -35.23 -2.86 -2.90
N ILE A 63 -34.31 -2.58 -3.84
CA ILE A 63 -33.00 -3.25 -3.92
C ILE A 63 -32.23 -3.10 -2.59
N ILE A 64 -32.25 -1.89 -2.05
CA ILE A 64 -31.58 -1.54 -0.79
C ILE A 64 -32.14 -2.36 0.36
N ASP A 65 -33.47 -2.40 0.50
CA ASP A 65 -34.13 -3.13 1.57
C ASP A 65 -33.86 -4.64 1.48
N GLU A 66 -33.78 -5.19 0.27
CA GLU A 66 -33.42 -6.59 0.06
C GLU A 66 -32.00 -6.90 0.56
N VAL A 67 -31.00 -6.10 0.17
CA VAL A 67 -29.60 -6.29 0.62
C VAL A 67 -29.47 -6.05 2.12
N LYS A 68 -30.10 -5.00 2.65
CA LYS A 68 -30.09 -4.68 4.08
C LYS A 68 -30.66 -5.82 4.92
N LYS A 69 -31.79 -6.42 4.49
CA LYS A 69 -32.40 -7.58 5.12
C LYS A 69 -31.48 -8.80 5.04
N ALA A 70 -30.92 -9.08 3.86
CA ALA A 70 -30.01 -10.21 3.67
C ALA A 70 -28.78 -10.14 4.58
N PHE A 71 -28.23 -8.94 4.79
CA PHE A 71 -27.06 -8.70 5.64
C PHE A 71 -27.39 -8.43 7.11
N LYS A 72 -28.67 -8.42 7.47
CA LYS A 72 -29.16 -8.18 8.84
C LYS A 72 -28.65 -6.85 9.43
N ILE A 73 -28.51 -5.82 8.60
CA ILE A 73 -28.03 -4.50 9.03
C ILE A 73 -29.16 -3.77 9.77
N LYS A 74 -28.94 -3.48 11.06
CA LYS A 74 -29.92 -2.80 11.93
C LYS A 74 -29.92 -1.28 11.79
N SER A 75 -28.80 -0.68 11.40
CA SER A 75 -28.65 0.76 11.26
C SER A 75 -29.61 1.33 10.20
N LYS A 76 -30.00 2.60 10.35
CA LYS A 76 -30.72 3.31 9.29
C LYS A 76 -29.77 3.52 8.12
N ILE A 77 -30.27 3.37 6.90
CA ILE A 77 -29.50 3.66 5.67
C ILE A 77 -30.24 4.76 4.91
N GLU A 78 -29.52 5.82 4.55
CA GLU A 78 -29.97 6.87 3.63
C GLU A 78 -29.21 6.75 2.31
N PHE A 79 -29.89 7.00 1.20
CA PHE A 79 -29.30 6.91 -0.13
C PHE A 79 -29.36 8.24 -0.84
N PHE A 80 -28.30 8.52 -1.60
CA PHE A 80 -28.14 9.74 -2.37
C PHE A 80 -27.72 9.42 -3.79
N SER A 81 -28.23 10.20 -4.73
CA SER A 81 -27.77 10.26 -6.11
C SER A 81 -26.97 11.53 -6.31
N LEU A 82 -25.65 11.40 -6.46
CA LEU A 82 -24.75 12.51 -6.75
C LEU A 82 -24.64 12.71 -8.26
N ARG A 83 -24.73 13.96 -8.73
CA ARG A 83 -24.56 14.27 -10.15
C ARG A 83 -23.10 14.06 -10.56
N ASP A 84 -22.85 13.01 -11.32
CA ASP A 84 -21.52 12.68 -11.86
C ASP A 84 -21.70 11.74 -13.07
N ASN A 85 -20.84 11.90 -14.08
CA ASN A 85 -20.83 11.10 -15.31
C ASN A 85 -19.91 9.87 -15.20
N THR A 86 -19.15 9.74 -14.12
CA THR A 86 -18.31 8.57 -13.81
C THR A 86 -19.12 7.50 -13.06
N TYR A 87 -18.74 6.23 -13.19
CA TYR A 87 -19.32 5.16 -12.40
C TYR A 87 -18.64 5.10 -11.04
N ASN A 88 -19.31 5.59 -9.99
CA ASN A 88 -18.74 5.61 -8.66
C ASN A 88 -19.83 5.40 -7.59
N ALA A 89 -19.41 4.83 -6.47
CA ALA A 89 -20.21 4.62 -5.29
C ALA A 89 -19.32 4.77 -4.06
N PHE A 90 -19.90 5.24 -2.96
CA PHE A 90 -19.24 5.19 -1.66
C PHE A 90 -20.27 5.10 -0.54
N ALA A 91 -19.89 4.45 0.56
CA ALA A 91 -20.66 4.49 1.80
C ALA A 91 -19.85 5.09 2.95
N PHE A 92 -20.55 5.72 3.90
CA PHE A 92 -19.97 6.13 5.19
C PHE A 92 -20.97 6.00 6.32
N LYS A 93 -20.44 5.85 7.54
CA LYS A 93 -21.26 5.70 8.74
C LYS A 93 -20.98 6.83 9.72
N GLN A 94 -22.02 7.56 10.09
CA GLN A 94 -21.99 8.57 11.13
C GLN A 94 -22.96 8.15 12.25
N ARG A 95 -22.43 7.87 13.44
CA ARG A 95 -23.20 7.31 14.57
C ARG A 95 -23.97 6.04 14.15
N ASN A 96 -25.30 6.07 14.17
CA ASN A 96 -26.18 4.95 13.80
C ASN A 96 -26.81 5.08 12.40
N LEU A 97 -26.33 6.04 11.60
CA LEU A 97 -26.79 6.29 10.24
C LEU A 97 -25.69 5.93 9.25
N ILE A 98 -26.04 5.09 8.28
CA ILE A 98 -25.20 4.79 7.11
C ILE A 98 -25.74 5.64 5.96
N SER A 99 -24.86 6.35 5.27
CA SER A 99 -25.17 7.05 4.03
C SER A 99 -24.47 6.33 2.90
N VAL A 100 -25.22 5.97 1.86
CA VAL A 100 -24.70 5.38 0.63
C VAL A 100 -24.96 6.35 -0.51
N VAL A 101 -23.94 6.60 -1.33
CA VAL A 101 -24.01 7.55 -2.43
C VAL A 101 -23.65 6.82 -3.70
N PHE A 102 -24.53 6.88 -4.70
CA PHE A 102 -24.24 6.44 -6.07
C PHE A 102 -24.20 7.64 -6.98
N THR A 103 -23.36 7.60 -8.01
CA THR A 103 -23.40 8.59 -9.07
C THR A 103 -24.63 8.39 -9.96
N SER A 104 -25.10 9.47 -10.58
CA SER A 104 -26.17 9.41 -11.58
C SER A 104 -25.82 8.46 -12.73
N ALA A 105 -24.59 8.47 -13.23
CA ALA A 105 -24.18 7.56 -14.30
C ALA A 105 -24.26 6.08 -13.88
N LEU A 106 -23.89 5.75 -12.64
CA LEU A 106 -24.00 4.38 -12.15
C LEU A 106 -25.47 3.94 -12.10
N LEU A 107 -26.36 4.76 -11.54
CA LEU A 107 -27.80 4.46 -11.41
C LEU A 107 -28.50 4.23 -12.77
N GLU A 108 -28.09 4.95 -13.81
CA GLU A 108 -28.69 4.86 -15.14
C GLU A 108 -28.14 3.68 -15.98
N ASN A 109 -26.92 3.22 -15.71
CA ASN A 109 -26.23 2.24 -16.57
C ASN A 109 -26.08 0.83 -15.95
N PHE A 110 -26.48 0.67 -14.69
CA PHE A 110 -26.40 -0.59 -13.95
C PHE A 110 -27.78 -1.19 -13.74
N ASP A 111 -27.91 -2.49 -13.97
CA ASP A 111 -29.13 -3.24 -13.70
C ASP A 111 -29.31 -3.54 -12.21
N ASP A 112 -30.47 -4.07 -11.83
CA ASP A 112 -30.81 -4.32 -10.43
C ASP A 112 -29.83 -5.29 -9.72
N LEU A 113 -29.25 -6.28 -10.42
CA LEU A 113 -28.29 -7.22 -9.82
C LEU A 113 -26.88 -6.61 -9.74
N GLU A 114 -26.50 -5.80 -10.72
CA GLU A 114 -25.25 -5.04 -10.70
C GLU A 114 -25.28 -3.99 -9.57
N LEU A 115 -26.42 -3.29 -9.39
CA LEU A 115 -26.63 -2.38 -8.26
C LEU A 115 -26.56 -3.10 -6.92
N LYS A 116 -27.05 -4.34 -6.82
CA LYS A 116 -26.87 -5.18 -5.62
C LYS A 116 -25.40 -5.49 -5.37
N PHE A 117 -24.62 -5.78 -6.41
CA PHE A 117 -23.19 -6.03 -6.27
C PHE A 117 -22.48 -4.79 -5.71
N VAL A 118 -22.69 -3.63 -6.33
CA VAL A 118 -22.09 -2.35 -5.90
C VAL A 118 -22.50 -2.03 -4.47
N LEU A 119 -23.79 -2.13 -4.16
CA LEU A 119 -24.28 -1.89 -2.79
C LEU A 119 -23.65 -2.87 -1.78
N GLY A 120 -23.56 -4.14 -2.15
CA GLY A 120 -22.95 -5.16 -1.30
C GLY A 120 -21.48 -4.85 -1.02
N HIS A 121 -20.74 -4.43 -2.04
CA HIS A 121 -19.34 -4.01 -1.93
C HIS A 121 -19.20 -2.84 -0.94
N GLU A 122 -19.96 -1.76 -1.14
CA GLU A 122 -19.92 -0.58 -0.26
C GLU A 122 -20.31 -0.89 1.19
N LEU A 123 -21.34 -1.71 1.38
CA LEU A 123 -21.72 -2.16 2.72
C LEU A 123 -20.66 -3.07 3.34
N GLY A 124 -19.86 -3.78 2.54
CA GLY A 124 -18.69 -4.53 2.99
C GLY A 124 -17.72 -3.66 3.77
N HIS A 125 -17.37 -2.47 3.26
CA HIS A 125 -16.52 -1.52 3.96
C HIS A 125 -17.11 -1.09 5.31
N ILE A 126 -18.43 -0.89 5.37
CA ILE A 126 -19.13 -0.54 6.61
C ILE A 126 -19.17 -1.71 7.61
N ILE A 127 -19.45 -2.92 7.13
CA ILE A 127 -19.57 -4.14 7.95
C ILE A 127 -18.23 -4.49 8.59
N TYR A 128 -17.13 -4.31 7.86
CA TYR A 128 -15.78 -4.59 8.33
C TYR A 128 -15.07 -3.39 8.97
N ASP A 129 -15.76 -2.25 9.09
CA ASP A 129 -15.29 -1.03 9.74
C ASP A 129 -14.07 -0.40 9.03
N HIS A 130 -13.93 -0.64 7.72
CA HIS A 130 -12.85 -0.12 6.89
C HIS A 130 -12.85 1.42 6.83
N ASN A 131 -14.03 2.04 6.92
CA ASN A 131 -14.20 3.49 6.87
C ASN A 131 -13.44 4.26 7.95
N LYS A 132 -13.18 3.66 9.11
CA LYS A 132 -12.38 4.32 10.16
C LYS A 132 -10.95 4.54 9.72
N LEU A 133 -10.38 3.59 8.98
CA LEU A 133 -9.03 3.67 8.47
C LEU A 133 -8.92 4.68 7.31
N LEU A 134 -10.03 4.99 6.61
CA LEU A 134 -10.05 6.05 5.60
C LEU A 134 -9.79 7.45 6.18
N LEU A 135 -9.94 7.64 7.50
CA LEU A 135 -9.57 8.88 8.18
C LEU A 135 -8.05 9.11 8.24
N LEU A 136 -7.23 8.14 7.81
CA LEU A 136 -5.79 8.26 7.72
C LEU A 136 -5.31 9.00 6.47
N TYR A 137 -6.21 9.20 5.49
CA TYR A 137 -5.91 9.99 4.30
C TYR A 137 -5.67 11.45 4.64
N ASN A 138 -4.72 12.06 3.93
CA ASN A 138 -4.43 13.47 4.08
C ASN A 138 -5.33 14.32 3.15
N PRO A 139 -6.18 15.21 3.69
CA PRO A 139 -7.09 16.02 2.88
C PRO A 139 -6.38 17.05 2.00
N ASP A 140 -5.15 17.45 2.34
CA ASP A 140 -4.39 18.47 1.59
C ASP A 140 -3.73 17.92 0.32
N LYS A 141 -3.84 16.61 0.06
CA LYS A 141 -3.33 15.88 -1.12
C LYS A 141 -1.82 16.04 -1.42
N LYS A 142 -1.06 16.74 -0.58
CA LYS A 142 0.40 16.87 -0.69
C LYS A 142 1.14 15.58 -0.38
N ARG A 143 0.52 14.70 0.42
CA ARG A 143 0.93 13.32 0.72
C ARG A 143 -0.32 12.45 0.70
N THR A 144 -0.16 11.14 0.49
CA THR A 144 -1.30 10.22 0.49
C THR A 144 -1.90 10.10 1.88
N THR A 145 -1.06 9.91 2.91
CA THR A 145 -1.49 9.80 4.31
C THR A 145 -0.64 10.68 5.25
N PHE A 146 -1.05 10.75 6.53
CA PHE A 146 -0.21 11.29 7.61
C PHE A 146 0.66 10.22 8.30
N LEU A 147 0.70 9.01 7.75
CA LEU A 147 1.36 7.89 8.37
C LEU A 147 2.88 7.97 8.16
N PRO A 148 3.70 7.50 9.13
CA PRO A 148 5.10 7.18 8.87
C PRO A 148 5.22 6.13 7.77
N ILE A 149 6.34 6.11 7.04
CA ILE A 149 6.49 5.32 5.80
C ILE A 149 6.06 3.86 5.93
N LEU A 150 6.49 3.15 6.99
CA LEU A 150 6.12 1.74 7.18
C LEU A 150 4.62 1.55 7.42
N ALA A 151 4.01 2.46 8.19
CA ALA A 151 2.57 2.45 8.43
C ALA A 151 1.80 2.78 7.15
N GLU A 152 2.31 3.70 6.32
CA GLU A 152 1.72 4.04 5.02
C GLU A 152 1.77 2.86 4.05
N LYS A 153 2.92 2.20 3.89
CA LYS A 153 3.06 0.99 3.06
C LYS A 153 2.12 -0.13 3.52
N LYS A 154 2.02 -0.34 4.84
CA LYS A 154 1.09 -1.30 5.42
C LYS A 154 -0.36 -0.92 5.15
N PHE A 155 -0.71 0.36 5.28
CA PHE A 155 -2.04 0.88 4.99
C PHE A 155 -2.41 0.66 3.53
N LEU A 156 -1.56 1.00 2.57
CA LEU A 156 -1.81 0.79 1.15
C LEU A 156 -1.96 -0.71 0.81
N THR A 157 -1.17 -1.57 1.43
CA THR A 157 -1.33 -3.03 1.30
C THR A 157 -2.68 -3.49 1.86
N TRP A 158 -3.06 -3.01 3.05
CA TRP A 158 -4.35 -3.30 3.66
C TRP A 158 -5.52 -2.89 2.75
N GLN A 159 -5.47 -1.72 2.13
CA GLN A 159 -6.53 -1.24 1.24
C GLN A 159 -6.81 -2.21 0.10
N LYS A 160 -5.75 -2.73 -0.54
CA LYS A 160 -5.89 -3.73 -1.60
C LYS A 160 -6.59 -5.01 -1.09
N LYS A 161 -6.26 -5.46 0.12
CA LYS A 161 -6.89 -6.63 0.73
C LYS A 161 -8.35 -6.36 1.13
N ALA A 162 -8.64 -5.15 1.59
CA ALA A 162 -9.99 -4.70 1.96
C ALA A 162 -10.94 -4.72 0.75
N GLU A 163 -10.49 -4.34 -0.44
CA GLU A 163 -11.27 -4.44 -1.69
C GLU A 163 -11.67 -5.89 -1.99
N ILE A 164 -10.76 -6.85 -1.81
CA ILE A 164 -11.07 -8.29 -2.01
C ILE A 164 -12.16 -8.74 -1.03
N SER A 165 -12.07 -8.33 0.24
CA SER A 165 -13.14 -8.60 1.22
C SER A 165 -14.48 -8.03 0.77
N CYS A 166 -14.50 -6.81 0.23
CA CYS A 166 -15.72 -6.13 -0.19
C CYS A 166 -16.30 -6.74 -1.49
N ASP A 167 -15.46 -7.16 -2.44
CA ASP A 167 -15.89 -7.89 -3.64
C ASP A 167 -16.60 -9.20 -3.30
N ARG A 168 -16.11 -9.92 -2.28
CA ARG A 168 -16.81 -11.11 -1.77
C ARG A 168 -18.19 -10.74 -1.26
N VAL A 169 -18.34 -9.66 -0.49
CA VAL A 169 -19.65 -9.21 0.00
C VAL A 169 -20.55 -8.78 -1.17
N GLY A 170 -20.02 -8.09 -2.17
CA GLY A 170 -20.72 -7.75 -3.40
C GLY A 170 -21.28 -8.98 -4.12
N LEU A 171 -20.46 -10.02 -4.33
CA LEU A 171 -20.91 -11.28 -4.92
C LEU A 171 -22.01 -11.96 -4.10
N VAL A 172 -21.94 -11.86 -2.78
CA VAL A 172 -22.99 -12.40 -1.90
C VAL A 172 -24.28 -11.60 -2.02
N ALA A 173 -24.21 -10.28 -2.23
CA ALA A 173 -25.39 -9.44 -2.41
C ALA A 173 -26.13 -9.73 -3.72
N CYS A 174 -25.42 -9.88 -4.84
CA CYS A 174 -26.05 -10.14 -6.14
C CYS A 174 -26.31 -11.63 -6.41
N GLY A 175 -25.56 -12.52 -5.73
CA GLY A 175 -25.74 -13.97 -5.83
C GLY A 175 -25.32 -14.59 -7.16
N LYS A 176 -24.69 -13.82 -8.06
CA LYS A 176 -24.25 -14.28 -9.39
C LYS A 176 -22.83 -13.83 -9.69
N TYR A 177 -21.96 -14.79 -9.99
CA TYR A 177 -20.56 -14.55 -10.33
C TYR A 177 -20.41 -13.67 -11.57
N ASP A 178 -21.10 -14.01 -12.67
CA ASP A 178 -20.98 -13.28 -13.94
C ASP A 178 -21.38 -11.81 -13.80
N ILE A 179 -22.44 -11.52 -13.03
CA ILE A 179 -22.88 -10.15 -12.73
C ILE A 179 -21.81 -9.37 -11.94
N SER A 180 -21.13 -10.04 -11.00
CA SER A 180 -20.10 -9.39 -10.19
C SER A 180 -18.89 -9.02 -11.04
N VAL A 181 -18.50 -9.91 -11.95
CA VAL A 181 -17.45 -9.68 -12.94
C VAL A 181 -17.80 -8.52 -13.87
N GLN A 182 -19.02 -8.54 -14.43
CA GLN A 182 -19.52 -7.46 -15.29
C GLN A 182 -19.56 -6.11 -14.57
N SER A 183 -20.00 -6.10 -13.30
CA SER A 183 -20.04 -4.89 -12.49
C SER A 183 -18.64 -4.31 -12.27
N LEU A 184 -17.66 -5.14 -11.93
CA LEU A 184 -16.26 -4.71 -11.75
C LEU A 184 -15.66 -4.17 -13.05
N LEU A 185 -15.92 -4.80 -14.20
CA LEU A 185 -15.47 -4.32 -15.51
C LEU A 185 -16.06 -2.95 -15.85
N LYS A 186 -17.37 -2.76 -15.61
CA LYS A 186 -18.03 -1.47 -15.80
C LYS A 186 -17.39 -0.41 -14.91
N ILE A 187 -17.23 -0.66 -13.60
CA ILE A 187 -16.69 0.31 -12.66
C ILE A 187 -15.23 0.67 -13.01
N SER A 188 -14.39 -0.33 -13.27
CA SER A 188 -12.95 -0.11 -13.47
C SER A 188 -12.58 0.39 -14.87
N TYR A 189 -13.29 -0.05 -15.92
CA TYR A 189 -12.93 0.25 -17.31
C TYR A 189 -14.02 0.99 -18.11
N GLY A 190 -15.20 1.22 -17.53
CA GLY A 190 -16.34 1.78 -18.25
C GLY A 190 -16.88 0.85 -19.35
N LEU A 191 -16.44 -0.41 -19.38
CA LEU A 191 -16.78 -1.36 -20.43
C LEU A 191 -18.05 -2.13 -20.10
N THR A 192 -18.91 -2.27 -21.10
CA THR A 192 -20.14 -3.06 -21.03
C THR A 192 -20.08 -4.19 -22.05
N GLU A 193 -20.93 -5.20 -21.90
CA GLU A 193 -21.02 -6.32 -22.85
C GLU A 193 -21.35 -5.89 -24.29
N LYS A 194 -21.83 -4.65 -24.50
CA LYS A 194 -22.10 -4.09 -25.84
C LYS A 194 -20.87 -4.10 -26.75
N ASN A 195 -19.68 -3.88 -26.18
CA ASN A 195 -18.43 -3.74 -26.92
C ASN A 195 -17.39 -4.82 -26.55
N LEU A 196 -17.75 -5.78 -25.69
CA LEU A 196 -16.78 -6.70 -25.10
C LEU A 196 -17.34 -8.13 -25.08
N ASN A 197 -16.59 -9.06 -25.68
CA ASN A 197 -16.75 -10.49 -25.37
C ASN A 197 -15.82 -10.83 -24.21
N PHE A 198 -16.34 -10.86 -22.98
CA PHE A 198 -15.52 -11.03 -21.80
C PHE A 198 -14.85 -12.42 -21.76
N ASN A 199 -13.53 -12.43 -21.58
CA ASN A 199 -12.74 -13.64 -21.41
C ASN A 199 -11.72 -13.42 -20.28
N LEU A 200 -12.01 -13.97 -19.09
CA LEU A 200 -11.13 -13.83 -17.93
C LEU A 200 -9.73 -14.40 -18.19
N PRO A 201 -9.55 -15.63 -18.73
CA PRO A 201 -8.23 -16.14 -19.09
C PRO A 201 -7.41 -15.19 -19.98
N GLU A 202 -8.03 -14.55 -20.97
CA GLU A 202 -7.33 -13.59 -21.85
C GLU A 202 -6.94 -12.32 -21.11
N LEU A 203 -7.83 -11.79 -20.27
CA LEU A 203 -7.52 -10.63 -19.42
C LEU A 203 -6.40 -10.95 -18.41
N MET A 204 -6.30 -12.19 -17.94
CA MET A 204 -5.23 -12.63 -17.05
C MET A 204 -3.86 -12.63 -17.74
N LYS A 205 -3.77 -12.80 -19.07
CA LYS A 205 -2.49 -12.66 -19.77
C LYS A 205 -1.93 -11.25 -19.66
N GLN A 206 -2.80 -10.22 -19.58
CA GLN A 206 -2.33 -8.85 -19.30
C GLN A 206 -1.68 -8.74 -17.92
N LEU A 207 -2.15 -9.53 -16.94
CA LEU A 207 -1.49 -9.59 -15.63
C LEU A 207 -0.12 -10.25 -15.73
N ASP A 208 0.01 -11.31 -16.53
CA ASP A 208 1.29 -11.99 -16.74
C ASP A 208 2.30 -11.05 -17.45
N ASP A 209 1.87 -10.35 -18.49
CA ASP A 209 2.67 -9.33 -19.18
C ASP A 209 3.09 -8.19 -18.24
N LEU A 210 2.18 -7.80 -17.34
CA LEU A 210 2.42 -6.73 -16.39
C LEU A 210 3.29 -7.19 -15.22
N ALA A 211 3.20 -8.45 -14.78
CA ALA A 211 3.93 -8.98 -13.62
C ALA A 211 5.47 -8.85 -13.75
N GLU A 212 5.97 -8.89 -14.98
CA GLU A 212 7.40 -8.70 -15.30
C GLU A 212 7.78 -7.22 -15.51
N SER A 213 6.80 -6.32 -15.56
CA SER A 213 7.01 -4.88 -15.77
C SER A 213 7.40 -4.16 -14.47
N GLU A 214 8.34 -3.22 -14.57
CA GLU A 214 8.65 -2.28 -13.48
C GLU A 214 7.45 -1.40 -13.10
N TYR A 215 6.51 -1.20 -14.04
CA TYR A 215 5.29 -0.44 -13.77
C TYR A 215 4.41 -1.09 -12.68
N MET A 216 4.52 -2.40 -12.44
CA MET A 216 3.85 -3.05 -11.30
C MET A 216 4.31 -2.49 -9.96
N SER A 217 5.59 -2.14 -9.86
CA SER A 217 6.12 -1.52 -8.66
C SER A 217 5.56 -0.11 -8.47
N GLU A 218 5.31 0.65 -9.54
CA GLU A 218 4.63 1.95 -9.46
C GLU A 218 3.16 1.79 -9.01
N LEU A 219 2.46 0.78 -9.56
CA LEU A 219 1.09 0.42 -9.19
C LEU A 219 0.94 -0.04 -7.74
N SER A 220 2.04 -0.33 -7.04
CA SER A 220 2.02 -0.64 -5.61
C SER A 220 1.49 0.53 -4.77
N THR A 221 1.62 1.77 -5.26
CA THR A 221 1.11 2.98 -4.59
C THR A 221 -0.39 3.22 -4.84
N SER A 222 -1.02 2.44 -5.73
CA SER A 222 -2.45 2.51 -5.99
C SER A 222 -3.26 2.07 -4.76
N THR A 223 -4.36 2.78 -4.51
CA THR A 223 -5.32 2.51 -3.43
C THR A 223 -6.22 1.31 -3.74
N HIS A 224 -6.34 0.92 -5.01
CA HIS A 224 -7.10 -0.24 -5.45
C HIS A 224 -6.18 -1.27 -6.11
N PRO A 225 -6.39 -2.58 -5.88
CA PRO A 225 -5.70 -3.61 -6.64
C PRO A 225 -6.11 -3.51 -8.11
N ILE A 226 -5.17 -3.83 -8.99
CA ILE A 226 -5.46 -3.96 -10.41
C ILE A 226 -6.59 -4.96 -10.66
N LEU A 227 -7.47 -4.62 -11.60
CA LEU A 227 -8.70 -5.37 -11.85
C LEU A 227 -8.48 -6.88 -12.08
N PRO A 228 -7.46 -7.35 -12.83
CA PRO A 228 -7.23 -8.78 -13.01
C PRO A 228 -7.07 -9.55 -11.69
N VAL A 229 -6.35 -8.97 -10.71
CA VAL A 229 -6.17 -9.56 -9.38
C VAL A 229 -7.51 -9.69 -8.66
N ARG A 230 -8.35 -8.66 -8.70
CA ARG A 230 -9.69 -8.67 -8.08
C ARG A 230 -10.59 -9.72 -8.72
N LEU A 231 -10.66 -9.76 -10.05
CA LEU A 231 -11.47 -10.72 -10.81
C LEU A 231 -11.05 -12.16 -10.51
N LYS A 232 -9.73 -12.42 -10.44
CA LYS A 232 -9.21 -13.75 -10.12
C LYS A 232 -9.49 -14.15 -8.67
N ALA A 233 -9.29 -13.24 -7.72
CA ALA A 233 -9.62 -13.48 -6.31
C ALA A 233 -11.13 -13.77 -6.14
N LEU A 234 -11.98 -13.07 -6.89
CA LEU A 234 -13.42 -13.29 -6.91
C LEU A 234 -13.81 -14.64 -7.53
N GLU A 235 -13.14 -15.05 -8.61
CA GLU A 235 -13.29 -16.38 -9.22
C GLU A 235 -12.94 -17.50 -8.24
N LEU A 236 -11.82 -17.35 -7.53
CA LEU A 236 -11.40 -18.31 -6.51
C LEU A 236 -12.45 -18.40 -5.39
N PHE A 237 -12.95 -17.24 -4.94
CA PHE A 237 -13.98 -17.21 -3.90
C PHE A 237 -15.28 -17.88 -4.36
N SER A 238 -15.75 -17.62 -5.58
CA SER A 238 -16.99 -18.22 -6.12
C SER A 238 -16.91 -19.74 -6.24
N LYS A 239 -15.70 -20.29 -6.40
CA LYS A 239 -15.40 -21.73 -6.44
C LYS A 239 -15.12 -22.35 -5.06
N SER A 240 -15.14 -21.56 -3.98
CA SER A 240 -14.76 -22.01 -2.64
C SER A 240 -15.93 -22.53 -1.80
N GLN A 241 -15.60 -23.38 -0.83
CA GLN A 241 -16.53 -23.88 0.19
C GLN A 241 -17.08 -22.76 1.09
N LEU A 242 -16.34 -21.65 1.24
CA LEU A 242 -16.79 -20.47 1.99
C LEU A 242 -17.97 -19.77 1.31
N TYR A 243 -18.00 -19.72 -0.03
CA TYR A 243 -19.11 -19.13 -0.77
C TYR A 243 -20.30 -20.10 -0.86
N LYS A 244 -20.03 -21.36 -1.22
CA LYS A 244 -21.06 -22.40 -1.33
C LYS A 244 -20.49 -23.74 -0.87
N LYS A 245 -21.23 -24.48 -0.04
CA LYS A 245 -20.78 -25.77 0.53
C LYS A 245 -20.26 -26.78 -0.51
N SER A 246 -20.80 -26.75 -1.73
CA SER A 246 -20.37 -27.61 -2.85
C SER A 246 -19.14 -27.10 -3.60
N GLY A 247 -18.47 -26.05 -3.11
CA GLY A 247 -17.28 -25.47 -3.70
C GLY A 247 -16.12 -26.46 -3.70
N LYS A 248 -15.25 -26.35 -4.71
CA LYS A 248 -14.10 -27.23 -4.92
C LYS A 248 -12.87 -26.80 -4.13
N LEU A 249 -12.76 -25.52 -3.78
CA LEU A 249 -11.64 -25.00 -3.00
C LEU A 249 -11.97 -25.00 -1.52
N THR A 250 -11.12 -25.61 -0.72
CA THR A 250 -11.15 -25.46 0.74
C THR A 250 -10.86 -24.01 1.15
N PRO A 251 -11.24 -23.58 2.36
CA PRO A 251 -10.89 -22.25 2.86
C PRO A 251 -9.38 -21.97 2.83
N GLU A 252 -8.56 -22.97 3.17
CA GLU A 252 -7.10 -22.85 3.21
C GLU A 252 -6.51 -22.64 1.82
N GLU A 253 -6.92 -23.45 0.83
CA GLU A 253 -6.49 -23.26 -0.56
C GLU A 253 -6.93 -21.92 -1.13
N LEU A 254 -8.11 -21.43 -0.76
CA LEU A 254 -8.57 -20.10 -1.14
C LEU A 254 -7.63 -19.03 -0.58
N TYR A 255 -7.25 -19.11 0.70
CA TYR A 255 -6.36 -18.14 1.32
C TYR A 255 -4.99 -18.14 0.63
N GLN A 256 -4.36 -19.31 0.50
CA GLN A 256 -3.04 -19.42 -0.15
C GLN A 256 -3.04 -18.86 -1.58
N LYS A 257 -4.06 -19.17 -2.38
CA LYS A 257 -4.17 -18.65 -3.75
C LYS A 257 -4.49 -17.15 -3.78
N THR A 258 -5.28 -16.64 -2.84
CA THR A 258 -5.55 -15.20 -2.74
C THR A 258 -4.28 -14.44 -2.32
N ASP A 259 -3.53 -14.97 -1.35
CA ASP A 259 -2.27 -14.38 -0.87
C ASP A 259 -1.24 -14.30 -2.00
N ALA A 260 -1.13 -15.35 -2.82
CA ALA A 260 -0.25 -15.35 -3.99
C ALA A 260 -0.63 -14.25 -5.01
N LEU A 261 -1.92 -14.01 -5.23
CA LEU A 261 -2.38 -12.93 -6.11
C LEU A 261 -2.08 -11.54 -5.54
N VAL A 262 -2.32 -11.33 -4.24
CA VAL A 262 -2.02 -10.06 -3.57
C VAL A 262 -0.51 -9.80 -3.57
N ALA A 263 0.32 -10.85 -3.44
CA ALA A 263 1.77 -10.72 -3.51
C ALA A 263 2.28 -10.15 -4.85
N LEU A 264 1.53 -10.35 -5.95
CA LEU A 264 1.84 -9.73 -7.24
C LEU A 264 1.74 -8.19 -7.17
N THR A 265 0.94 -7.64 -6.26
CA THR A 265 0.72 -6.19 -6.12
C THR A 265 1.66 -5.51 -5.13
N LYS A 266 2.60 -6.26 -4.54
CA LYS A 266 3.61 -5.73 -3.63
C LYS A 266 4.65 -4.90 -4.39
N PHE A 267 5.09 -3.83 -3.75
CA PHE A 267 6.31 -3.15 -4.09
C PHE A 267 7.48 -4.09 -3.79
N TYR A 268 8.11 -4.57 -4.84
CA TYR A 268 9.30 -5.41 -4.77
C TYR A 268 10.01 -5.38 -6.14
N PRO A 269 11.36 -5.42 -6.20
CA PRO A 269 12.06 -5.39 -7.47
C PRO A 269 11.70 -6.58 -8.38
N ARG A 270 11.24 -6.30 -9.61
CA ARG A 270 10.88 -7.33 -10.60
C ARG A 270 12.07 -7.74 -11.48
N LYS A 271 12.97 -6.80 -11.79
CA LYS A 271 14.21 -7.09 -12.51
C LYS A 271 15.29 -7.59 -11.55
N LYS A 272 16.04 -8.61 -12.01
CA LYS A 272 17.13 -9.20 -11.23
C LYS A 272 18.17 -8.19 -10.78
N THR A 273 18.51 -7.22 -11.64
CA THR A 273 19.45 -6.14 -11.31
C THR A 273 18.97 -5.29 -10.14
N LYS A 274 17.70 -4.84 -10.15
CA LYS A 274 17.12 -4.07 -9.04
C LYS A 274 17.01 -4.90 -7.76
N GLU A 275 16.70 -6.19 -7.86
CA GLU A 275 16.72 -7.12 -6.73
C GLU A 275 18.14 -7.21 -6.12
N MET A 276 19.18 -7.30 -6.95
CA MET A 276 20.57 -7.31 -6.48
C MET A 276 21.01 -5.97 -5.89
N MET A 277 20.53 -4.84 -6.41
CA MET A 277 20.74 -3.52 -5.79
C MET A 277 20.16 -3.49 -4.37
N MET A 278 18.90 -3.89 -4.21
CA MET A 278 18.24 -3.95 -2.89
C MET A 278 19.04 -4.81 -1.91
N LYS A 279 19.44 -6.01 -2.35
CA LYS A 279 20.20 -6.96 -1.53
C LYS A 279 21.58 -6.44 -1.17
N LEU A 280 22.25 -5.75 -2.09
CA LEU A 280 23.53 -5.11 -1.82
C LEU A 280 23.38 -3.93 -0.85
N VAL A 281 22.36 -3.09 -1.00
CA VAL A 281 22.07 -1.99 -0.07
C VAL A 281 21.77 -2.54 1.33
N ALA A 282 20.95 -3.59 1.45
CA ALA A 282 20.64 -4.22 2.71
C ALA A 282 21.88 -4.80 3.41
N ALA A 283 22.68 -5.59 2.70
CA ALA A 283 23.87 -6.22 3.27
C ALA A 283 25.02 -5.23 3.50
N GLY A 284 25.20 -4.27 2.58
CA GLY A 284 26.19 -3.21 2.67
C GLY A 284 25.90 -2.26 3.82
N GLY A 285 24.65 -1.83 4.00
CA GLY A 285 24.24 -0.99 5.12
C GLY A 285 24.52 -1.64 6.47
N ILE A 286 24.17 -2.93 6.64
CA ILE A 286 24.51 -3.67 7.86
C ILE A 286 26.02 -3.82 8.04
N SER A 287 26.78 -4.03 6.97
CA SER A 287 28.25 -4.14 7.04
C SER A 287 28.90 -2.82 7.46
N MET A 288 28.37 -1.68 7.02
CA MET A 288 28.80 -0.34 7.44
C MET A 288 28.50 -0.10 8.92
N ILE A 289 27.25 -0.32 9.35
CA ILE A 289 26.83 -0.19 10.75
C ILE A 289 27.66 -1.08 11.68
N ALA A 290 28.03 -2.28 11.22
CA ALA A 290 28.86 -3.22 11.98
C ALA A 290 30.37 -2.89 11.99
N ALA A 291 30.84 -2.00 11.12
CA ALA A 291 32.23 -1.55 11.10
C ALA A 291 32.53 -0.49 12.18
N ASP A 292 31.48 0.14 12.69
CA ASP A 292 31.58 1.10 13.77
C ASP A 292 31.68 0.42 15.14
N ARG A 293 32.29 1.14 16.10
CA ARG A 293 32.48 0.63 17.46
C ARG A 293 31.18 0.59 18.25
N GLU A 294 30.22 1.42 17.85
CA GLU A 294 28.90 1.55 18.47
C GLU A 294 27.84 1.48 17.38
N ILE A 295 26.75 0.77 17.65
CA ILE A 295 25.66 0.62 16.70
C ILE A 295 24.80 1.88 16.76
N ASN A 296 24.75 2.63 15.67
CA ASN A 296 23.92 3.82 15.56
C ASN A 296 22.49 3.47 15.13
N LEU A 297 21.50 3.84 15.94
CA LEU A 297 20.09 3.57 15.63
C LEU A 297 19.56 4.40 14.46
N GLU A 298 20.13 5.58 14.19
CA GLU A 298 19.68 6.43 13.07
C GLU A 298 20.11 5.85 11.72
N GLU A 299 21.29 5.24 11.61
CA GLU A 299 21.71 4.51 10.39
C GLU A 299 20.83 3.29 10.11
N ILE A 300 20.43 2.54 11.15
CA ILE A 300 19.47 1.44 10.99
C ILE A 300 18.14 1.96 10.47
N LYS A 301 17.62 3.06 11.03
CA LYS A 301 16.38 3.71 10.55
C LYS A 301 16.54 4.22 9.12
N GLY A 302 17.68 4.79 8.77
CA GLY A 302 18.02 5.23 7.43
C GLY A 302 18.02 4.09 6.41
N LEU A 303 18.64 2.96 6.76
CA LEU A 303 18.61 1.73 5.97
C LEU A 303 17.17 1.24 5.75
N VAL A 304 16.39 1.09 6.82
CA VAL A 304 14.99 0.66 6.73
C VAL A 304 14.17 1.60 5.87
N LYS A 305 14.38 2.91 6.00
CA LYS A 305 13.69 3.93 5.20
C LYS A 305 14.03 3.82 3.72
N ILE A 306 15.31 3.70 3.36
CA ILE A 306 15.72 3.53 1.96
C ILE A 306 15.15 2.25 1.36
N LEU A 307 15.18 1.14 2.10
CA LEU A 307 14.56 -0.10 1.65
C LEU A 307 13.05 0.07 1.41
N ALA A 308 12.35 0.77 2.30
CA ALA A 308 10.91 1.04 2.17
C ALA A 308 10.57 1.97 1.00
N ASP A 309 11.35 3.04 0.83
CA ASP A 309 11.10 4.09 -0.16
C ASP A 309 11.41 3.60 -1.58
N VAL A 310 12.50 2.84 -1.74
CA VAL A 310 13.07 2.53 -3.06
C VAL A 310 12.77 1.12 -3.53
N PHE A 311 12.66 0.15 -2.62
CA PHE A 311 12.71 -1.25 -3.03
C PHE A 311 11.49 -2.09 -2.62
N THR A 312 11.02 -2.02 -1.38
CA THR A 312 10.04 -3.00 -0.89
C THR A 312 9.04 -2.50 0.15
N ASP A 313 7.85 -3.11 0.16
CA ASP A 313 6.86 -2.92 1.23
C ASP A 313 7.26 -3.59 2.56
N ASP A 314 8.17 -4.57 2.54
CA ASP A 314 8.55 -5.40 3.70
C ASP A 314 10.09 -5.30 4.00
N PRO A 315 10.65 -4.11 4.28
CA PRO A 315 12.11 -3.90 4.37
C PRO A 315 12.79 -4.76 5.44
N GLU A 316 12.09 -5.09 6.52
CA GLU A 316 12.58 -5.94 7.61
C GLU A 316 12.97 -7.36 7.15
N LYS A 317 12.33 -7.90 6.11
CA LYS A 317 12.62 -9.25 5.60
C LYS A 317 13.93 -9.32 4.81
N GLU A 318 14.39 -8.17 4.33
CA GLU A 318 15.61 -8.06 3.53
C GLU A 318 16.85 -7.81 4.40
N ILE A 319 16.67 -7.45 5.66
CA ILE A 319 17.77 -7.24 6.61
C ILE A 319 18.28 -8.58 7.12
N VAL A 320 19.54 -8.89 6.80
CA VAL A 320 20.21 -10.12 7.26
C VAL A 320 21.06 -9.81 8.49
N TYR A 321 20.62 -10.27 9.65
CA TYR A 321 21.30 -10.03 10.94
C TYR A 321 22.58 -10.86 11.13
N ASP A 322 22.71 -11.99 10.44
CA ASP A 322 23.88 -12.87 10.52
C ASP A 322 25.02 -12.32 9.65
N LYS A 323 26.17 -12.03 10.28
CA LYS A 323 27.30 -11.36 9.62
C LYS A 323 27.87 -12.14 8.43
N GLU A 324 27.99 -13.46 8.55
CA GLU A 324 28.55 -14.29 7.47
C GLU A 324 27.57 -14.39 6.30
N LYS A 325 26.27 -14.51 6.57
CA LYS A 325 25.23 -14.48 5.54
C LYS A 325 25.14 -13.11 4.87
N ALA A 326 25.24 -12.03 5.64
CA ALA A 326 25.25 -10.66 5.11
C ALA A 326 26.45 -10.45 4.20
N LYS A 327 27.66 -10.86 4.62
CA LYS A 327 28.86 -10.78 3.77
C LYS A 327 28.71 -11.58 2.47
N LYS A 328 28.21 -12.81 2.56
CA LYS A 328 27.95 -13.64 1.37
C LYS A 328 26.94 -13.00 0.42
N GLN A 329 25.89 -12.38 0.95
CA GLN A 329 24.91 -11.63 0.15
C GLN A 329 25.57 -10.42 -0.53
N LEU A 330 26.36 -9.65 0.23
CA LEU A 330 27.10 -8.50 -0.29
C LEU A 330 27.99 -8.91 -1.46
N ASP A 331 28.84 -9.92 -1.28
CA ASP A 331 29.77 -10.39 -2.32
C ASP A 331 29.03 -10.87 -3.58
N MET A 332 27.96 -11.67 -3.38
CA MET A 332 27.14 -12.19 -4.48
C MET A 332 26.45 -11.06 -5.26
N SER A 333 25.81 -10.13 -4.57
CA SER A 333 25.10 -9.02 -5.18
C SER A 333 26.05 -8.02 -5.83
N ALA A 334 27.20 -7.75 -5.22
CA ALA A 334 28.22 -6.86 -5.79
C ALA A 334 28.78 -7.44 -7.09
N LYS A 335 29.13 -8.72 -7.10
CA LYS A 335 29.59 -9.41 -8.32
C LYS A 335 28.55 -9.35 -9.44
N TYR A 336 27.29 -9.61 -9.12
CA TYR A 336 26.23 -9.54 -10.13
C TYR A 336 26.11 -8.13 -10.73
N LEU A 337 26.11 -7.08 -9.90
CA LEU A 337 26.02 -5.69 -10.37
C LEU A 337 27.25 -5.25 -11.15
N LYS A 338 28.44 -5.77 -10.84
CA LYS A 338 29.64 -5.55 -11.64
C LYS A 338 29.51 -6.14 -13.05
N ASP A 339 28.99 -7.36 -13.14
CA ASP A 339 28.94 -8.12 -14.39
C ASP A 339 27.71 -7.74 -15.26
N HIS A 340 26.60 -7.32 -14.64
CA HIS A 340 25.30 -7.13 -15.33
C HIS A 340 24.60 -5.81 -15.02
N GLY A 341 25.09 -5.05 -14.03
CA GLY A 341 24.50 -3.76 -13.66
C GLY A 341 24.90 -2.66 -14.63
N SER A 342 23.99 -1.74 -14.93
CA SER A 342 24.37 -0.51 -15.63
C SER A 342 25.21 0.38 -14.73
N ASP A 343 25.89 1.37 -15.32
CA ASP A 343 26.54 2.43 -14.56
C ASP A 343 25.56 3.05 -13.56
N TYR A 344 24.36 3.41 -14.02
CA TYR A 344 23.31 3.97 -13.20
C TYR A 344 22.99 3.09 -11.97
N ASP A 345 22.84 1.77 -12.15
CA ASP A 345 22.54 0.87 -11.03
C ASP A 345 23.66 0.86 -9.98
N ARG A 346 24.92 0.88 -10.42
CA ARG A 346 26.09 0.92 -9.53
C ARG A 346 26.22 2.26 -8.82
N TYR A 347 26.05 3.35 -9.55
CA TYR A 347 26.02 4.73 -9.05
C TYR A 347 24.96 4.90 -7.96
N TYR A 348 23.71 4.50 -8.23
CA TYR A 348 22.63 4.65 -7.26
C TYR A 348 22.76 3.72 -6.06
N THR A 349 23.31 2.51 -6.24
CA THR A 349 23.58 1.62 -5.10
C THR A 349 24.56 2.28 -4.11
N LEU A 350 25.65 2.87 -4.63
CA LEU A 350 26.62 3.57 -3.79
C LEU A 350 26.02 4.85 -3.17
N HIS A 351 25.20 5.58 -3.93
CA HIS A 351 24.45 6.73 -3.42
C HIS A 351 23.56 6.36 -2.23
N PHE A 352 22.79 5.27 -2.32
CA PHE A 352 21.94 4.82 -1.22
C PHE A 352 22.74 4.40 0.01
N LEU A 353 23.83 3.65 -0.17
CA LEU A 353 24.73 3.31 0.95
C LEU A 353 25.33 4.56 1.60
N THR A 354 25.67 5.57 0.80
CA THR A 354 26.15 6.86 1.32
C THR A 354 25.06 7.56 2.14
N LEU A 355 23.81 7.60 1.65
CA LEU A 355 22.70 8.17 2.43
C LEU A 355 22.49 7.45 3.77
N ILE A 356 22.71 6.13 3.83
CA ILE A 356 22.63 5.36 5.08
C ILE A 356 23.68 5.87 6.07
N SER A 357 24.95 5.98 5.68
CA SER A 357 26.01 6.53 6.56
C SER A 357 25.71 7.95 7.04
N LEU A 358 24.99 8.76 6.25
CA LEU A 358 24.68 10.13 6.64
C LEU A 358 23.47 10.28 7.57
N SER A 359 22.82 9.18 7.95
CA SER A 359 21.55 9.24 8.68
C SER A 359 21.69 9.85 10.08
N ASP A 360 22.88 9.80 10.67
CA ASP A 360 23.21 10.41 11.96
C ASP A 360 23.83 11.82 11.84
N GLY A 361 23.97 12.32 10.61
CA GLY A 361 24.59 13.60 10.29
C GLY A 361 26.12 13.60 10.30
N LYS A 362 26.77 12.45 10.44
CA LYS A 362 28.23 12.29 10.40
C LYS A 362 28.64 11.44 9.21
N PHE A 363 29.92 11.53 8.84
CA PHE A 363 30.51 10.69 7.81
C PHE A 363 31.92 10.33 8.23
N THR A 364 32.11 9.10 8.71
CA THR A 364 33.37 8.68 9.32
C THR A 364 34.36 8.17 8.28
N LYS A 365 35.65 8.15 8.65
CA LYS A 365 36.70 7.57 7.82
C LYS A 365 36.48 6.07 7.56
N ARG A 366 35.92 5.33 8.54
CA ARG A 366 35.69 3.88 8.40
C ARG A 366 34.55 3.58 7.44
N GLU A 367 33.45 4.31 7.53
CA GLU A 367 32.34 4.18 6.57
C GLU A 367 32.81 4.49 5.16
N LYS A 368 33.63 5.54 4.99
CA LYS A 368 34.28 5.85 3.72
C LYS A 368 35.13 4.68 3.20
N GLU A 369 35.94 4.05 4.05
CA GLU A 369 36.76 2.88 3.67
C GLU A 369 35.88 1.69 3.23
N VAL A 370 34.77 1.43 3.94
CA VAL A 370 33.80 0.38 3.58
C VAL A 370 33.10 0.70 2.26
N LEU A 371 32.64 1.94 2.07
CA LEU A 371 32.00 2.40 0.83
C LEU A 371 32.94 2.28 -0.37
N LEU A 372 34.21 2.64 -0.22
CA LEU A 372 35.22 2.49 -1.27
C LEU A 372 35.46 1.01 -1.61
N SER A 373 35.50 0.13 -0.60
CA SER A 373 35.64 -1.31 -0.82
C SER A 373 34.42 -1.91 -1.55
N ILE A 374 33.20 -1.48 -1.19
CA ILE A 374 31.98 -1.88 -1.90
C ILE A 374 32.00 -1.34 -3.34
N ALA A 375 32.41 -0.08 -3.53
CA ALA A 375 32.50 0.56 -4.85
C ALA A 375 33.45 -0.21 -5.79
N GLU A 376 34.62 -0.61 -5.30
CA GLU A 376 35.55 -1.46 -6.05
C GLU A 376 34.93 -2.82 -6.41
N SER A 377 34.18 -3.42 -5.47
CA SER A 377 33.51 -4.71 -5.65
C SER A 377 32.42 -4.67 -6.72
N ILE A 378 31.74 -3.53 -6.88
CA ILE A 378 30.79 -3.29 -8.00
C ILE A 378 31.47 -2.75 -9.26
N GLY A 379 32.80 -2.56 -9.24
CA GLY A 379 33.58 -2.15 -10.40
C GLY A 379 33.53 -0.65 -10.72
N LEU A 380 33.34 0.20 -9.71
CA LEU A 380 33.57 1.64 -9.82
C LEU A 380 35.03 1.97 -9.48
N SER A 381 35.60 2.98 -10.17
CA SER A 381 36.91 3.51 -9.79
C SER A 381 36.82 4.27 -8.47
N GLN A 382 37.96 4.49 -7.80
CA GLN A 382 37.98 5.30 -6.58
C GLN A 382 37.52 6.74 -6.85
N ASP A 383 37.89 7.32 -8.00
CA ASP A 383 37.50 8.68 -8.37
C ASP A 383 35.99 8.79 -8.59
N ASP A 384 35.40 7.83 -9.31
CA ASP A 384 33.94 7.77 -9.51
C ASP A 384 33.21 7.60 -8.17
N ALA A 385 33.70 6.71 -7.32
CA ALA A 385 33.11 6.47 -6.00
C ALA A 385 33.14 7.74 -5.14
N MET A 386 34.26 8.48 -5.18
CA MET A 386 34.41 9.75 -4.48
C MET A 386 33.45 10.82 -5.01
N ASP A 387 33.27 10.93 -6.33
CA ASP A 387 32.33 11.87 -6.94
C ASP A 387 30.88 11.59 -6.49
N VAL A 388 30.47 10.32 -6.45
CA VAL A 388 29.14 9.92 -5.95
C VAL A 388 28.93 10.32 -4.51
N MET A 389 29.89 9.96 -3.64
CA MET A 389 29.81 10.28 -2.22
C MET A 389 29.73 11.80 -2.04
N TRP A 390 30.55 12.55 -2.77
CA TRP A 390 30.60 14.02 -2.68
C TRP A 390 29.29 14.68 -3.13
N LYS A 391 28.75 14.27 -4.27
CA LYS A 391 27.44 14.75 -4.76
C LYS A 391 26.32 14.44 -3.76
N THR A 392 26.35 13.25 -3.18
CA THR A 392 25.37 12.83 -2.17
C THR A 392 25.45 13.69 -0.92
N LEU A 393 26.65 13.95 -0.41
CA LEU A 393 26.92 14.83 0.72
C LEU A 393 26.40 16.26 0.48
N GLN A 394 26.74 16.84 -0.67
CA GLN A 394 26.33 18.20 -1.05
C GLN A 394 24.81 18.34 -1.15
N GLN A 395 24.12 17.37 -1.77
CA GLN A 395 22.67 17.41 -1.93
C GLN A 395 21.91 17.29 -0.59
N ASN A 396 22.52 16.70 0.43
CA ASN A 396 21.89 16.49 1.74
C ASN A 396 22.38 17.49 2.80
N GLY A 397 22.94 18.63 2.37
CA GLY A 397 23.26 19.74 3.27
C GLY A 397 24.50 19.52 4.14
N ILE A 398 25.24 18.43 3.93
CA ILE A 398 26.58 18.28 4.48
C ILE A 398 27.53 19.06 3.57
N THR A 399 27.45 20.37 3.70
CA THR A 399 28.57 21.23 3.33
C THR A 399 29.68 20.87 4.29
N ILE A 400 30.76 20.25 3.80
CA ILE A 400 32.00 20.11 4.59
C ILE A 400 32.62 21.50 4.67
N ASP A 401 31.96 22.39 5.41
CA ASP A 401 32.55 23.61 5.92
C ASP A 401 33.31 23.18 7.18
N VAL A 402 34.57 22.82 6.96
CA VAL A 402 35.50 22.37 8.00
C VAL A 402 35.48 23.33 9.19
N ARG A 403 35.36 24.64 8.93
CA ARG A 403 35.34 25.67 9.96
C ARG A 403 34.03 25.69 10.75
N LEU A 404 32.90 25.51 10.07
CA LEU A 404 31.59 25.46 10.73
C LEU A 404 31.44 24.20 11.60
N ASN A 405 31.95 23.06 11.13
CA ASN A 405 31.99 21.81 11.89
C ASN A 405 32.94 21.89 13.09
N GLU A 406 34.13 22.49 12.95
CA GLU A 406 35.02 22.76 14.10
C GLU A 406 34.36 23.67 15.13
N ILE A 407 33.64 24.72 14.71
CA ILE A 407 32.89 25.59 15.63
C ILE A 407 31.81 24.79 16.37
N ALA A 408 31.02 23.97 15.65
CA ALA A 408 29.96 23.16 16.25
C ALA A 408 30.50 22.13 17.25
N GLN A 409 31.61 21.46 16.90
CA GLN A 409 32.25 20.48 17.77
C GLN A 409 32.85 21.13 19.02
N ASN A 410 33.49 22.30 18.87
CA ASN A 410 34.00 23.06 20.01
C ASN A 410 32.89 23.50 20.98
N VAL A 411 31.72 23.91 20.47
CA VAL A 411 30.55 24.20 21.32
C VAL A 411 30.08 22.95 22.03
N GLN A 412 29.97 21.81 21.32
CA GLN A 412 29.52 20.56 21.93
C GLN A 412 30.46 20.08 23.05
N GLU A 413 31.78 20.15 22.83
CA GLU A 413 32.79 19.79 23.84
C GLU A 413 32.76 20.73 25.05
N HIS A 414 32.56 22.04 24.84
CA HIS A 414 32.52 23.01 25.94
C HIS A 414 31.25 22.91 26.80
N TYR A 415 30.15 22.44 26.23
CA TYR A 415 28.88 22.23 26.95
C TYR A 415 28.65 20.79 27.43
N ALA A 416 29.45 19.83 26.99
CA ALA A 416 29.36 18.43 27.44
C ALA A 416 29.62 18.28 28.95
N ASP A 417 30.44 19.16 29.54
CA ASP A 417 30.71 19.19 30.97
C ASP A 417 29.55 19.79 31.78
N TYR A 418 28.73 20.65 31.17
CA TYR A 418 27.53 21.23 31.80
C TYR A 418 26.31 20.30 31.79
N LEU A 419 26.33 19.23 30.98
CA LEU A 419 25.23 18.26 30.84
C LEU A 419 25.41 17.00 31.72
N LYS A 420 26.46 16.96 32.55
CA LYS A 420 26.76 15.84 33.47
C LYS A 420 26.35 16.12 34.93
N GLU A 421 25.73 17.26 35.21
CA GLU A 421 24.93 17.52 36.43
C GLU A 421 23.44 17.28 36.15
#